data_AF-A0A7Y8L1H1-F1
#
_entry.id   AF-A0A7Y8L1H1-F1
#
_cell.length_a   1.000
_cell.length_b   1.000
_cell.length_c   1.000
_cell.angle_alpha   90.00
_cell.angle_beta   90.00
_cell.angle_gamma   90.00
#
_symmetry.space_group_name_H-M   'P 1'
#
loop_
_entity.id
_entity.type
_entity.pdbx_description
1 polymer ?
#
loop_
_entity_poly.entity_id
_entity_poly.type
_entity_poly.pdbx_seq_one_letter_code
_entity_poly.pdbx_strand_id
1 'polypeptide(L)' 'MNKKKEATCKEVMHHICESLGENLNSEKCSAIKAHLEKCSGCQNYFKTVELTIDFYKKYQVELPPDAHTKLMTFLDLNE' A
#
# COMPACT_ATOMS: atom_id res chain seq x y z
N MET A 1 26.10 25.45 -5.05
CA MET A 1 26.04 23.98 -5.25
C MET A 1 24.97 23.41 -4.32
N ASN A 2 23.76 23.13 -4.82
CA ASN A 2 22.69 22.57 -4.00
C ASN A 2 22.93 21.07 -3.79
N LYS A 3 23.32 20.67 -2.57
CA LYS A 3 23.33 19.27 -2.16
C LYS A 3 21.89 18.77 -2.14
N LYS A 4 21.50 17.90 -3.08
CA LYS A 4 20.25 17.14 -3.00
C LYS A 4 20.29 16.33 -1.70
N LYS A 5 19.39 16.66 -0.76
CA LYS A 5 19.22 15.91 0.47
C LYS A 5 18.68 14.53 0.11
N GLU A 6 19.38 13.47 0.48
CA GLU A 6 18.90 12.11 0.28
C GLU A 6 17.71 11.85 1.20
N ALA A 7 16.67 11.21 0.67
CA ALA A 7 15.49 10.85 1.44
C ALA A 7 15.85 9.81 2.51
N THR A 8 15.31 10.01 3.71
CA THR A 8 15.43 9.06 4.81
C THR A 8 14.50 7.87 4.59
N CYS A 9 14.80 6.73 5.22
CA CYS A 9 13.91 5.57 5.18
C CYS A 9 12.49 5.93 5.65
N LYS A 10 12.35 6.81 6.64
CA LYS A 10 11.04 7.28 7.13
C LYS A 10 10.24 8.01 6.06
N GLU A 11 10.88 8.86 5.26
CA GLU A 11 10.23 9.61 4.17
C GLU A 11 9.85 8.71 3.00
N VAL A 12 10.70 7.73 2.68
CA VAL A 12 10.43 6.68 1.71
C VAL A 12 9.18 5.90 2.09
N MET A 13 9.10 5.49 3.36
CA MET A 13 7.99 4.71 3.91
C MET A 13 6.67 5.48 3.88
N HIS A 14 6.69 6.72 4.35
CA HIS A 14 5.50 7.57 4.37
C HIS A 14 4.95 7.80 2.97
N HIS A 15 5.83 8.05 1.99
CA HIS A 15 5.39 8.25 0.62
C HIS A 15 4.90 6.98 -0.07
N ILE A 16 5.50 5.81 0.18
CA ILE A 16 4.96 4.54 -0.37
C ILE A 16 3.52 4.32 0.11
N CYS A 17 3.22 4.64 1.37
CA CYS A 17 1.88 4.54 1.93
C CYS A 17 0.92 5.62 1.37
N GLU A 18 1.40 6.85 1.13
CA GLU A 18 0.59 7.95 0.58
C GLU A 18 0.39 7.87 -0.94
N SER A 19 1.38 7.39 -1.69
CA SER A 19 1.35 7.28 -3.17
C SER A 19 0.50 6.12 -3.68
N LEU A 20 0.06 5.23 -2.81
CA LEU A 20 -1.06 4.33 -3.10
C LEU A 20 -2.38 5.09 -3.31
N GLY A 21 -2.40 6.41 -3.01
CA GLY A 21 -3.48 7.34 -3.33
C GLY A 21 -3.20 8.30 -4.47
N GLU A 22 -2.02 8.96 -4.58
CA GLU A 22 -1.82 10.05 -5.56
C GLU A 22 -0.38 10.29 -6.11
N ASN A 23 -0.35 10.84 -7.33
CA ASN A 23 0.71 11.46 -8.16
C ASN A 23 2.17 10.91 -8.09
N LEU A 24 2.46 9.94 -8.95
CA LEU A 24 3.72 9.18 -9.06
C LEU A 24 4.88 9.93 -9.76
N ASN A 25 4.67 11.16 -10.23
CA ASN A 25 5.64 11.91 -11.04
C ASN A 25 6.32 13.07 -10.30
N SER A 26 6.12 13.19 -8.99
CA SER A 26 6.78 14.22 -8.20
C SER A 26 8.29 13.98 -8.05
N GLU A 27 9.07 15.05 -7.87
CA GLU A 27 10.51 14.93 -7.57
C GLU A 27 10.78 14.09 -6.31
N LYS A 28 9.86 14.16 -5.34
CA LYS A 28 9.89 13.35 -4.11
C LYS A 28 9.77 11.86 -4.44
N CYS A 29 8.84 11.47 -5.32
CA CYS A 29 8.70 10.08 -5.77
C CYS A 29 9.98 9.58 -6.47
N SER A 30 10.62 10.43 -7.27
CA SER A 30 11.87 10.10 -7.96
C SER A 30 13.04 9.87 -6.99
N ALA A 31 13.18 10.72 -5.97
CA ALA A 31 14.20 10.53 -4.92
C ALA A 31 13.97 9.25 -4.11
N ILE A 32 12.71 8.89 -3.90
CA ILE A 32 12.31 7.71 -3.14
C ILE A 32 12.54 6.43 -3.94
N LYS A 33 12.24 6.42 -5.24
CA LYS A 33 12.64 5.32 -6.15
C LYS A 33 14.15 5.10 -6.12
N ALA A 34 14.93 6.18 -6.21
CA ALA A 34 16.39 6.09 -6.17
C ALA A 34 16.93 5.54 -4.83
N HIS A 35 16.29 5.84 -3.70
CA HIS A 35 16.63 5.24 -2.41
C HIS A 35 16.24 3.76 -2.36
N LEU A 36 15.04 3.41 -2.83
CA LEU A 36 14.54 2.05 -2.87
C LEU A 36 15.44 1.14 -3.71
N GLU A 37 16.01 1.63 -4.81
CA GLU A 37 16.95 0.86 -5.63
C GLU A 37 18.29 0.56 -4.94
N LYS A 38 18.66 1.32 -3.90
CA LYS A 38 19.99 1.23 -3.25
C LYS A 38 19.96 0.67 -1.84
N CYS A 39 18.82 0.73 -1.16
CA CYS A 39 18.70 0.35 0.25
C CYS A 39 17.99 -1.00 0.40
N SER A 40 18.75 -2.04 0.76
CA SER A 40 18.23 -3.40 0.94
C SER A 40 17.11 -3.51 1.98
N GLY A 41 17.18 -2.73 3.06
CA GLY A 41 16.12 -2.67 4.08
C GLY A 41 14.79 -2.20 3.51
N CYS A 42 14.81 -1.14 2.70
CA CYS A 42 13.61 -0.60 2.05
C CYS A 42 13.09 -1.55 0.96
N GLN A 43 13.96 -2.21 0.20
CA GLN A 43 13.57 -3.22 -0.80
C GLN A 43 12.81 -4.38 -0.17
N ASN A 44 13.39 -4.94 0.90
CA ASN A 44 12.78 -6.06 1.62
C ASN A 44 11.41 -5.65 2.16
N TYR A 45 11.32 -4.49 2.80
CA TYR A 45 10.05 -4.00 3.31
C TYR A 45 9.02 -3.78 2.20
N PHE A 46 9.39 -3.09 1.12
CA PHE A 46 8.49 -2.86 -0.03
C PHE A 46 7.94 -4.20 -0.57
N LYS A 47 8.82 -5.20 -0.70
CA LYS A 47 8.42 -6.55 -1.08
C LYS A 47 7.46 -7.21 -0.08
N THR A 48 7.66 -7.01 1.22
CA THR A 48 6.70 -7.54 2.22
C THR A 48 5.31 -6.91 2.10
N VAL A 49 5.24 -5.60 1.82
CA VAL A 49 3.96 -4.90 1.58
C VAL A 49 3.31 -5.39 0.29
N GLU A 50 4.08 -5.50 -0.79
CA GLU A 50 3.61 -6.03 -2.07
C GLU A 50 3.02 -7.45 -1.93
N LEU A 51 3.75 -8.35 -1.25
CA LEU A 51 3.29 -9.71 -0.97
C LEU A 51 2.03 -9.72 -0.10
N THR A 52 1.96 -8.85 0.91
CA THR A 52 0.77 -8.75 1.77
C THR A 52 -0.45 -8.35 0.95
N ILE A 53 -0.33 -7.32 0.09
CA ILE A 53 -1.42 -6.90 -0.81
C ILE A 53 -1.83 -8.04 -1.75
N ASP A 54 -0.85 -8.71 -2.35
CA ASP A 54 -1.09 -9.83 -3.26
C ASP A 54 -1.83 -10.99 -2.55
N PHE A 55 -1.41 -11.34 -1.33
CA PHE A 55 -2.09 -12.36 -0.52
C PHE A 55 -3.53 -11.99 -0.23
N TYR A 56 -3.82 -10.74 0.19
CA TYR A 56 -5.20 -10.31 0.43
C TYR A 56 -6.04 -10.28 -0.84
N LYS A 57 -5.47 -9.91 -2.00
CA LYS A 57 -6.19 -9.94 -3.28
C LYS A 57 -6.50 -11.36 -3.76
N LYS A 58 -5.56 -12.28 -3.54
CA LYS A 58 -5.72 -13.71 -3.87
C LYS A 58 -6.55 -14.47 -2.86
N TYR A 59 -6.73 -13.92 -1.65
CA TYR A 59 -7.57 -14.48 -0.61
C TYR A 59 -9.04 -14.35 -1.03
N GLN A 60 -9.46 -15.27 -1.89
CA GLN A 60 -10.81 -15.36 -2.42
C GLN A 60 -11.67 -16.12 -1.41
N VAL A 61 -12.22 -15.40 -0.43
CA VAL A 61 -13.20 -15.96 0.49
C VAL A 61 -14.55 -15.98 -0.21
N GLU A 62 -15.03 -17.18 -0.52
CA GLU A 62 -16.43 -17.35 -0.85
C GLU A 62 -17.25 -17.15 0.43
N LEU A 63 -18.02 -16.06 0.44
CA LEU A 63 -19.01 -15.87 1.49
C LEU A 63 -20.17 -16.85 1.27
N PRO A 64 -20.80 -17.36 2.35
CA PRO A 64 -22.04 -18.11 2.22
C PRO A 64 -23.05 -17.35 1.37
N PRO A 65 -23.84 -18.01 0.50
CA PRO A 65 -24.80 -17.35 -0.39
C PRO A 65 -25.80 -16.46 0.36
N ASP A 66 -26.07 -16.76 1.63
CA ASP A 66 -27.00 -16.04 2.49
C ASP A 66 -26.33 -14.98 3.38
N ALA A 67 -25.01 -14.76 3.25
CA ALA A 67 -24.26 -13.82 4.10
C ALA A 67 -24.79 -12.39 3.97
N HIS A 68 -25.11 -11.95 2.75
CA HIS A 68 -25.72 -10.65 2.51
C HIS A 68 -27.07 -10.53 3.23
N THR A 69 -27.96 -11.49 3.03
CA THR A 69 -29.30 -11.51 3.66
C THR A 69 -29.20 -11.54 5.18
N LYS A 70 -28.30 -12.35 5.75
CA LYS A 70 -28.04 -12.40 7.20
C LYS A 70 -27.56 -11.05 7.73
N LEU A 71 -26.63 -10.40 7.02
CA LEU A 71 -26.10 -9.11 7.42
C LEU A 71 -27.18 -8.02 7.38
N MET A 72 -27.95 -7.95 6.29
CA MET A 72 -29.03 -6.96 6.16
C MET A 72 -30.12 -7.16 7.22
N THR A 73 -30.45 -8.42 7.54
CA THR A 73 -31.37 -8.76 8.63
C THR A 73 -30.83 -8.34 9.99
N PHE A 74 -29.55 -8.61 10.25
CA PHE A 74 -28.91 -8.22 11.50
C PHE A 74 -28.85 -6.69 11.70
N LEU A 75 -28.63 -5.96 10.61
CA LEU A 75 -28.56 -4.50 10.63
C LEU A 75 -29.94 -3.82 10.57
N ASP A 76 -31.03 -4.58 10.42
CA ASP A 76 -32.39 -4.06 10.20
C ASP A 76 -32.49 -3.14 8.96
N LEU A 77 -31.76 -3.51 7.90
CA LEU A 77 -31.69 -2.79 6.63
C LEU A 77 -32.33 -3.58 5.47
N ASN A 78 -33.15 -4.58 5.78
CA ASN A 78 -33.93 -5.29 4.77
C ASN A 78 -35.08 -4.39 4.29
N GLU A 79 -35.02 -3.89 3.05
CA GLU A 79 -36.16 -3.27 2.34
C GLU A 79 -36.92 -4.29 1.50
#